data_AF-C6AR09-F1
#
_entry.id   AF-C6AR09-F1
#
_cell.length_a   1.000
_cell.length_b   1.000
_cell.length_c   1.000
_cell.angle_alpha   90.00
_cell.angle_beta   90.00
_cell.angle_gamma   90.00
#
_symmetry.space_group_name_H-M   'P 1'
#
loop_
_entity.id
_entity.type
_entity.pdbx_description
1 polymer ?
#
loop_
_entity_poly.entity_id
_entity_poly.type
_entity_poly.pdbx_seq_one_letter_code
_entity_poly.pdbx_strand_id
1 'polypeptide(L)'
;MAEKIFNKKIASTDGDVDKIGNINAARQSLYGSTFVSAIACFEQALDEYCIMLAKKEGSPWRPSDLKDRGIKRSIKFLKKAFGRALSESQEPWITIFALIGLRNHIVHFGSTLTDSSEHLKLYKSLSNEDYVTFKDVICFNVTQLEKVFRIIMNGFHNFTGTRGS
;
A
#
# COMPACT_ATOMS: atom_id res chain seq x y z
N MET A 1 -14.51 2.71 25.62
CA MET A 1 -14.05 1.44 24.99
C MET A 1 -12.81 1.62 24.09
N ALA A 2 -12.40 2.86 23.75
CA ALA A 2 -11.18 3.15 22.96
C ALA A 2 -9.89 3.34 23.80
N GLU A 3 -10.00 3.80 25.05
CA GLU A 3 -8.85 4.12 25.91
C GLU A 3 -7.96 2.94 26.31
N LYS A 4 -8.45 1.71 26.19
CA LYS A 4 -7.73 0.52 26.67
C LYS A 4 -6.74 -0.07 25.66
N ILE A 5 -6.71 0.40 24.41
CA ILE A 5 -5.90 -0.23 23.36
C ILE A 5 -4.46 0.31 23.35
N PHE A 6 -4.24 1.58 23.69
CA PHE A 6 -2.99 2.30 23.37
C PHE A 6 -2.14 2.72 24.58
N ASN A 7 -2.38 2.16 25.76
CA ASN A 7 -1.71 2.59 26.99
C ASN A 7 -0.96 1.45 27.68
N LYS A 8 0.35 1.36 27.42
CA LYS A 8 1.28 0.70 28.35
C LYS A 8 2.70 1.28 28.24
N LYS A 9 3.01 2.29 29.07
CA LYS A 9 4.39 2.69 29.38
C LYS A 9 4.99 1.62 30.31
N ILE A 10 6.07 0.97 29.86
CA ILE A 10 6.94 0.16 30.71
C ILE A 10 8.23 0.97 30.91
N ALA A 11 8.53 1.29 32.16
CA ALA A 11 9.79 1.88 32.57
C ALA A 11 10.84 0.76 32.74
N SER A 12 11.99 0.87 32.06
CA SER A 12 13.15 0.02 32.32
C SER A 12 14.44 0.65 31.78
N THR A 13 15.40 0.83 32.69
CA THR A 13 16.86 1.04 32.56
C THR A 13 17.42 1.71 31.28
N ASP A 14 17.71 3.01 31.42
CA ASP A 14 17.88 4.08 30.41
C ASP A 14 19.10 4.01 29.45
N GLY A 15 19.85 2.90 29.38
CA GLY A 15 21.10 2.85 28.58
C GLY A 15 21.01 2.02 27.31
N ASP A 16 20.75 0.72 27.48
CA ASP A 16 20.66 -0.23 26.37
C ASP A 16 19.22 -0.47 25.91
N VAL A 17 18.23 -0.22 26.77
CA VAL A 17 16.81 -0.23 26.39
C VAL A 17 16.52 0.90 25.40
N ASP A 18 17.13 2.07 25.60
CA ASP A 18 17.02 3.21 24.70
C ASP A 18 17.68 2.93 23.35
N LYS A 19 18.85 2.26 23.32
CA LYS A 19 19.49 1.82 22.07
C LYS A 19 18.64 0.78 21.33
N ILE A 20 18.13 -0.23 22.03
CA ILE A 20 17.27 -1.26 21.43
C ILE A 20 15.97 -0.63 20.94
N GLY A 21 15.38 0.30 21.70
CA GLY A 21 14.21 1.09 21.32
C GLY A 21 14.46 1.90 20.05
N ASN A 22 15.60 2.61 19.98
CA ASN A 22 16.01 3.40 18.83
C ASN A 22 16.25 2.53 17.58
N ILE A 23 16.90 1.37 17.72
CA ILE A 23 17.10 0.41 16.62
C ILE A 23 15.75 -0.12 16.13
N ASN A 24 14.83 -0.45 17.04
CA ASN A 24 13.50 -0.91 16.68
C ASN A 24 12.69 0.17 15.96
N ALA A 25 12.75 1.42 16.42
CA ALA A 25 12.12 2.56 15.78
C ALA A 25 12.69 2.78 14.38
N ALA A 26 14.02 2.82 14.24
CA ALA A 26 14.70 2.97 12.95
C ALA A 26 14.32 1.86 11.97
N ARG A 27 14.24 0.60 12.44
CA ARG A 27 13.78 -0.53 11.64
C ARG A 27 12.33 -0.36 11.17
N GLN A 28 11.43 0.09 12.04
CA GLN A 28 10.04 0.34 11.65
C GLN A 28 9.92 1.51 10.68
N SER A 29 10.71 2.58 10.85
CA SER A 29 10.81 3.66 9.87
C SER A 29 11.27 3.15 8.52
N LEU A 30 12.32 2.30 8.48
CA LEU A 30 12.81 1.70 7.24
C LEU A 30 11.73 0.85 6.58
N TYR A 31 11.06 -0.04 7.31
CA TYR A 31 10.00 -0.87 6.75
C TYR A 31 8.81 -0.07 6.26
N GLY A 32 8.40 0.97 6.99
CA GLY A 32 7.35 1.89 6.55
C GLY A 32 7.74 2.61 5.26
N SER A 33 8.99 3.10 5.14
CA SER A 33 9.50 3.70 3.90
C SER A 33 9.53 2.68 2.76
N THR A 34 10.00 1.46 2.99
CA THR A 34 9.99 0.38 2.00
C THR A 34 8.58 0.10 1.50
N PHE A 35 7.60 0.00 2.40
CA PHE A 35 6.20 -0.17 2.04
C PHE A 35 5.67 0.97 1.16
N VAL A 36 5.86 2.23 1.59
CA VAL A 36 5.39 3.41 0.85
C VAL A 36 6.02 3.48 -0.55
N SER A 37 7.32 3.23 -0.65
CA SER A 37 8.05 3.19 -1.91
C SER A 37 7.57 2.06 -2.81
N ALA A 38 7.31 0.86 -2.28
CA ALA A 38 6.82 -0.27 -3.05
C ALA A 38 5.50 0.04 -3.76
N ILE A 39 4.54 0.63 -3.04
CA ILE A 39 3.24 1.01 -3.60
C ILE A 39 3.40 2.12 -4.65
N ALA A 40 4.28 3.10 -4.43
CA ALA A 40 4.55 4.16 -5.40
C ALA A 40 5.18 3.60 -6.69
N CYS A 41 6.15 2.70 -6.57
CA CYS A 41 6.76 2.02 -7.72
C CYS A 41 5.74 1.19 -8.50
N PHE A 42 4.84 0.49 -7.80
CA PHE A 42 3.75 -0.26 -8.43
C PHE A 42 2.82 0.65 -9.23
N GLU A 43 2.37 1.76 -8.67
CA GLU A 43 1.53 2.74 -9.36
C GLU A 43 2.21 3.29 -10.63
N GLN A 44 3.49 3.66 -10.53
CA GLN A 44 4.27 4.12 -11.66
C GLN A 44 4.43 3.03 -12.74
N ALA A 45 4.67 1.78 -12.35
CA ALA A 45 4.79 0.67 -13.28
C ALA A 45 3.50 0.43 -14.09
N LEU A 46 2.32 0.60 -13.46
CA LEU A 46 1.05 0.50 -14.18
C LEU A 46 0.84 1.64 -15.19
N ASP A 47 1.21 2.86 -14.81
CA ASP A 47 1.12 4.02 -15.71
C ASP A 47 2.06 3.88 -16.90
N GLU A 48 3.31 3.48 -16.66
CA GLU A 48 4.31 3.25 -17.72
C GLU A 48 3.87 2.13 -18.66
N TYR A 49 3.33 1.02 -18.13
CA TYR A 49 2.77 -0.04 -18.96
C TYR A 49 1.66 0.49 -19.89
N CYS A 50 0.76 1.33 -19.39
CA CYS A 50 -0.28 1.95 -20.21
C CYS A 50 0.31 2.83 -21.33
N ILE A 51 1.34 3.62 -21.04
CA ILE A 51 2.04 4.44 -22.03
C ILE A 51 2.69 3.56 -23.11
N MET A 52 3.40 2.51 -22.68
CA MET A 52 4.04 1.56 -23.59
C MET A 52 3.02 0.83 -24.46
N LEU A 53 1.91 0.38 -23.88
CA LEU A 53 0.84 -0.31 -24.61
C LEU A 53 0.17 0.62 -25.63
N ALA A 54 -0.12 1.87 -25.26
CA ALA A 54 -0.65 2.88 -26.18
C ALA A 54 0.25 3.10 -27.39
N LYS A 55 1.56 3.23 -27.15
CA LYS A 55 2.56 3.38 -28.21
C LYS A 55 2.63 2.12 -29.09
N LYS A 56 2.60 0.93 -28.48
CA LYS A 56 2.69 -0.35 -29.19
C LYS A 56 1.50 -0.60 -30.11
N GLU A 57 0.29 -0.33 -29.63
CA GLU A 57 -0.96 -0.62 -30.34
C GLU A 57 -1.44 0.57 -31.20
N GLY A 58 -0.69 1.68 -31.24
CA GLY A 58 -1.04 2.87 -32.00
C GLY A 58 -2.30 3.57 -31.50
N SER A 59 -2.59 3.50 -30.19
CA SER A 59 -3.77 4.15 -29.62
C SER A 59 -3.64 5.67 -29.71
N PRO A 60 -4.66 6.40 -30.20
CA PRO A 60 -4.64 7.86 -30.21
C PRO A 60 -4.85 8.47 -28.81
N TRP A 61 -5.18 7.65 -27.81
CA TRP A 61 -5.48 8.06 -26.45
C TRP A 61 -4.23 7.93 -25.58
N ARG A 62 -4.01 8.88 -24.68
CA ARG A 62 -2.95 8.84 -23.67
C ARG A 62 -3.55 8.71 -22.27
N PRO A 63 -2.84 8.08 -21.31
CA PRO A 63 -3.30 8.05 -19.91
C PRO A 63 -3.55 9.45 -19.34
N SER A 64 -2.75 10.44 -19.75
CA SER A 64 -2.87 11.86 -19.36
C SER A 64 -4.20 12.50 -19.76
N ASP A 65 -4.94 11.93 -20.71
CA ASP A 65 -6.21 12.47 -21.18
C ASP A 65 -7.36 12.20 -20.18
N LEU A 66 -7.10 11.37 -19.16
CA LEU A 66 -8.05 11.07 -18.09
C LEU A 66 -7.80 11.96 -16.87
N LYS A 67 -8.89 12.48 -16.31
CA LYS A 67 -8.88 13.29 -15.07
C LYS A 67 -8.54 12.52 -13.80
N ASP A 68 -8.63 11.20 -13.85
CA ASP A 68 -8.39 10.31 -12.72
C ASP A 68 -6.90 10.33 -12.33
N ARG A 69 -6.57 9.88 -11.12
CA ARG A 69 -5.19 9.88 -10.60
C ARG A 69 -4.77 8.48 -10.18
N GLY A 70 -3.46 8.25 -10.25
CA GLY A 70 -2.80 7.01 -9.86
C GLY A 70 -3.40 5.78 -10.51
N ILE A 71 -3.51 4.70 -9.73
CA ILE A 71 -3.92 3.38 -10.23
C ILE A 71 -5.29 3.41 -10.92
N LYS A 72 -6.23 4.25 -10.44
CA LYS A 72 -7.55 4.41 -11.07
C LYS A 72 -7.44 4.95 -12.50
N ARG A 73 -6.46 5.81 -12.78
CA ARG A 73 -6.18 6.32 -14.13
C ARG A 73 -5.77 5.18 -15.05
N SER A 74 -4.81 4.36 -14.61
CA SER A 74 -4.28 3.24 -15.40
C SER A 74 -5.35 2.19 -15.71
N ILE A 75 -6.16 1.81 -14.72
CA ILE A 75 -7.29 0.87 -14.90
C ILE A 75 -8.32 1.42 -15.89
N LYS A 76 -8.72 2.68 -15.72
CA LYS A 76 -9.73 3.31 -16.57
C LYS A 76 -9.23 3.52 -17.99
N PHE A 77 -7.93 3.81 -18.15
CA PHE A 77 -7.29 3.89 -19.45
C PHE A 77 -7.36 2.55 -20.18
N LEU A 78 -6.98 1.45 -19.53
CA LEU A 78 -7.08 0.11 -20.12
C LEU A 78 -8.50 -0.21 -20.60
N LYS A 79 -9.49 0.09 -19.77
CA LYS A 79 -10.90 -0.13 -20.11
C LYS A 79 -11.33 0.71 -21.32
N LYS A 80 -10.95 1.99 -21.36
CA LYS A 80 -11.39 2.92 -22.41
C LYS A 80 -10.66 2.73 -23.74
N ALA A 81 -9.33 2.61 -23.70
CA ALA A 81 -8.50 2.54 -24.90
C ALA A 81 -8.44 1.13 -25.50
N PHE A 82 -8.61 0.07 -24.70
CA PHE A 82 -8.41 -1.32 -25.14
C PHE A 82 -9.56 -2.26 -24.78
N GLY A 83 -10.65 -1.77 -24.17
CA GLY A 83 -11.77 -2.62 -23.75
C GLY A 83 -11.44 -3.63 -22.65
N ARG A 84 -10.25 -3.55 -22.04
CA ARG A 84 -9.80 -4.49 -21.00
C ARG A 84 -10.33 -4.04 -19.65
N ALA A 85 -11.41 -4.68 -19.21
CA ALA A 85 -11.98 -4.43 -17.89
C ALA A 85 -11.29 -5.32 -16.85
N LEU A 86 -10.80 -4.70 -15.78
CA LEU A 86 -10.34 -5.39 -14.59
C LEU A 86 -11.49 -5.48 -13.59
N SER A 87 -11.58 -6.61 -12.90
CA SER A 87 -12.54 -6.80 -11.83
C SER A 87 -11.97 -6.22 -10.53
N GLU A 88 -12.27 -4.94 -10.27
CA GLU A 88 -11.82 -4.23 -9.05
C GLU A 88 -12.39 -4.85 -7.76
N SER A 89 -13.47 -5.61 -7.86
CA SER A 89 -14.12 -6.32 -6.75
C SER A 89 -13.63 -7.77 -6.60
N GLN A 90 -12.47 -8.10 -7.14
CA GLN A 90 -11.84 -9.42 -7.00
C GLN A 90 -10.38 -9.27 -6.60
N GLU A 91 -9.83 -10.34 -6.02
CA GLU A 91 -8.38 -10.39 -5.78
C GLU A 91 -7.60 -10.34 -7.10
N PRO A 92 -6.42 -9.70 -7.14
CA PRO A 92 -5.73 -9.06 -6.00
C PRO A 92 -6.16 -7.60 -5.73
N TRP A 93 -7.13 -7.06 -6.48
CA TRP A 93 -7.44 -5.62 -6.49
C TRP A 93 -8.10 -5.11 -5.22
N ILE A 94 -8.96 -5.90 -4.57
CA ILE A 94 -9.53 -5.54 -3.26
C ILE A 94 -8.40 -5.24 -2.28
N THR A 95 -7.45 -6.17 -2.16
CA THR A 95 -6.29 -6.02 -1.26
C THR A 95 -5.38 -4.86 -1.70
N ILE A 96 -5.14 -4.69 -2.99
CA ILE A 96 -4.34 -3.55 -3.50
C ILE A 96 -4.96 -2.21 -3.11
N PHE A 97 -6.29 -2.04 -3.22
CA PHE A 97 -6.95 -0.80 -2.82
C PHE A 97 -6.86 -0.57 -1.31
N ALA A 98 -6.91 -1.63 -0.50
CA ALA A 98 -6.65 -1.54 0.93
C ALA A 98 -5.21 -1.06 1.23
N LEU A 99 -4.21 -1.61 0.54
CA LEU A 99 -2.79 -1.21 0.66
C LEU A 99 -2.56 0.24 0.21
N ILE A 100 -3.22 0.71 -0.86
CA ILE A 100 -3.18 2.12 -1.28
C ILE A 100 -3.78 3.01 -0.18
N GLY A 101 -4.89 2.60 0.43
CA GLY A 101 -5.50 3.29 1.57
C GLY A 101 -4.53 3.41 2.74
N LEU A 102 -3.85 2.31 3.10
CA LEU A 102 -2.83 2.28 4.14
C LEU A 102 -1.64 3.20 3.80
N ARG A 103 -1.13 3.17 2.57
CA ARG A 103 -0.04 4.05 2.11
C ARG A 103 -0.43 5.51 2.22
N ASN A 104 -1.63 5.87 1.76
CA ASN A 104 -2.10 7.25 1.83
C ASN A 104 -2.22 7.72 3.28
N HIS A 105 -2.70 6.84 4.15
CA HIS A 105 -2.75 7.14 5.58
C HIS A 105 -1.36 7.43 6.15
N ILE A 106 -0.38 6.57 5.90
CA ILE A 106 1.00 6.75 6.40
C ILE A 106 1.61 8.06 5.87
N VAL A 107 1.38 8.39 4.61
CA VAL A 107 1.93 9.63 4.01
C VAL A 107 1.28 10.89 4.57
N HIS A 108 0.00 10.85 4.92
CA HIS A 108 -0.72 12.03 5.43
C HIS A 108 -0.62 12.21 6.94
N PHE A 109 -0.65 11.11 7.71
CA PHE A 109 -0.75 11.14 9.17
C PHE A 109 0.49 10.59 9.88
N GLY A 110 1.43 10.00 9.13
CA GLY A 110 2.55 9.25 9.70
C GLY A 110 2.15 7.85 10.14
N SER A 111 3.07 7.18 10.85
CA SER A 111 2.87 5.81 11.34
C SER A 111 2.16 5.73 12.69
N THR A 112 1.99 6.85 13.40
CA THR A 112 1.42 6.87 14.74
C THR A 112 -0.10 6.91 14.70
N LEU A 113 -0.74 6.05 15.48
CA LEU A 113 -2.20 6.05 15.62
C LEU A 113 -2.64 6.93 16.79
N THR A 114 -3.86 7.44 16.66
CA THR A 114 -4.56 8.30 17.63
C THR A 114 -6.02 7.89 17.63
N ASP A 115 -6.83 8.51 18.48
CA ASP A 115 -8.27 8.29 18.60
C ASP A 115 -9.10 9.00 17.51
N SER A 116 -8.47 9.51 16.46
CA SER A 116 -9.16 10.15 15.34
C SER A 116 -10.07 9.15 14.60
N SER A 117 -11.13 9.69 13.98
CA SER A 117 -12.10 8.87 13.24
C SER A 117 -11.45 8.12 12.07
N GLU A 118 -10.44 8.74 11.46
CA GLU A 118 -9.64 8.26 10.34
C GLU A 118 -8.78 7.06 10.77
N HIS A 119 -8.13 7.15 11.93
CA HIS A 119 -7.28 6.10 12.49
C HIS A 119 -8.11 4.89 12.92
N LEU A 120 -9.28 5.12 13.53
CA LEU A 120 -10.21 4.06 13.90
C LEU A 120 -10.79 3.34 12.67
N LYS A 121 -11.09 4.05 11.58
CA LYS A 121 -11.55 3.45 10.32
C LYS A 121 -10.48 2.55 9.73
N LEU A 122 -9.23 3.04 9.63
CA LEU A 122 -8.11 2.25 9.14
C LEU A 122 -7.91 0.97 9.97
N TYR A 123 -7.86 1.12 11.30
CA TYR A 123 -7.68 0.00 12.21
C TYR A 123 -8.77 -1.05 12.01
N LYS A 124 -10.04 -0.66 12.01
CA LYS A 124 -11.16 -1.59 11.80
C LYS A 124 -11.10 -2.31 10.46
N SER A 125 -10.61 -1.65 9.41
CA SER A 125 -10.49 -2.27 8.09
C SER A 125 -9.34 -3.26 7.96
N LEU A 126 -8.26 -3.09 8.72
CA LEU A 126 -6.99 -3.80 8.49
C LEU A 126 -6.48 -4.61 9.68
N SER A 127 -7.13 -4.54 10.85
CA SER A 127 -6.62 -5.20 12.08
C SER A 127 -6.50 -6.71 11.98
N ASN A 128 -7.28 -7.33 11.09
CA ASN A 128 -7.31 -8.77 10.87
C ASN A 128 -6.49 -9.20 9.64
N GLU A 129 -5.87 -8.24 8.96
CA GLU A 129 -5.06 -8.49 7.79
C GLU A 129 -3.65 -8.90 8.21
N ASP A 130 -3.12 -9.94 7.59
CA ASP A 130 -1.84 -10.52 7.97
C ASP A 130 -0.63 -9.82 7.33
N TYR A 131 -0.85 -8.80 6.48
CA TYR A 131 0.19 -7.99 5.84
C TYR A 131 0.54 -6.70 6.60
N VAL A 132 -0.07 -6.44 7.75
CA VAL A 132 0.21 -5.27 8.60
C VAL A 132 -0.04 -5.60 10.07
N THR A 133 0.59 -4.89 11.00
CA THR A 133 0.30 -5.02 12.44
C THR A 133 0.15 -3.66 13.09
N PHE A 134 -0.74 -3.57 14.07
CA PHE A 134 -0.99 -2.36 14.84
C PHE A 134 -0.58 -2.56 16.30
N LYS A 135 0.39 -1.78 16.78
CA LYS A 135 0.88 -1.75 18.18
C LYS A 135 1.10 -0.29 18.59
N ASP A 136 0.02 0.49 18.58
CA ASP A 136 -0.01 1.96 18.76
C ASP A 136 0.64 2.77 17.63
N VAL A 137 1.47 2.11 16.82
CA VAL A 137 1.96 2.54 15.52
C VAL A 137 1.68 1.45 14.49
N ILE A 138 1.63 1.85 13.23
CA ILE A 138 1.61 0.95 12.07
C ILE A 138 2.98 0.29 11.98
N CYS A 139 3.01 -1.03 12.11
CA CYS A 139 4.21 -1.83 12.09
C CYS A 139 4.21 -2.79 10.90
N PHE A 140 5.41 -3.06 10.41
CA PHE A 140 5.66 -4.12 9.44
C PHE A 140 6.78 -5.05 9.95
N ASN A 141 6.83 -6.24 9.38
CA ASN A 141 7.97 -7.14 9.46
C ASN A 141 8.35 -7.61 8.04
N VAL A 142 9.47 -8.33 7.92
CA VAL A 142 9.97 -8.78 6.61
C VAL A 142 8.94 -9.65 5.88
N THR A 143 8.35 -10.64 6.56
CA THR A 143 7.33 -11.53 5.98
C THR A 143 6.10 -10.77 5.49
N GLN A 144 5.68 -9.73 6.21
CA GLN A 144 4.58 -8.86 5.81
C GLN A 144 4.92 -8.05 4.55
N LEU A 145 6.13 -7.49 4.47
CA LEU A 145 6.59 -6.79 3.28
C LEU A 145 6.71 -7.74 2.08
N GLU A 146 7.22 -8.95 2.27
CA GLU A 146 7.23 -9.99 1.24
C GLU A 146 5.82 -10.32 0.74
N LYS A 147 4.84 -10.39 1.65
CA LYS A 147 3.44 -10.59 1.28
C LYS A 147 2.91 -9.41 0.45
N VAL A 148 3.19 -8.18 0.86
CA VAL A 148 2.84 -6.97 0.08
C VAL A 148 3.45 -7.03 -1.32
N PHE A 149 4.74 -7.39 -1.44
CA PHE A 149 5.40 -7.53 -2.73
C PHE A 149 4.73 -8.58 -3.62
N ARG A 150 4.37 -9.74 -3.08
CA ARG A 150 3.63 -10.77 -3.82
C ARG A 150 2.27 -10.26 -4.31
N ILE A 151 1.54 -9.53 -3.46
CA ILE A 151 0.23 -8.96 -3.83
C ILE A 151 0.37 -7.97 -4.99
N ILE A 152 1.31 -7.02 -4.93
CA ILE A 152 1.48 -6.02 -5.99
C ILE A 152 2.01 -6.66 -7.28
N MET A 153 2.88 -7.67 -7.20
CA MET A 153 3.33 -8.42 -8.38
C MET A 153 2.17 -9.19 -9.03
N ASN A 154 1.33 -9.85 -8.23
CA ASN A 154 0.10 -10.48 -8.73
C ASN A 154 -0.84 -9.45 -9.38
N GLY A 155 -0.95 -8.27 -8.79
CA GLY A 155 -1.67 -7.13 -9.35
C GLY A 155 -1.15 -6.74 -10.73
N PHE A 156 0.16 -6.60 -10.86
CA PHE A 156 0.79 -6.26 -12.13
C PHE A 156 0.58 -7.35 -13.20
N HIS A 157 0.74 -8.63 -12.84
CA HIS A 157 0.47 -9.74 -13.74
C HIS A 157 -1.00 -9.80 -14.17
N ASN A 158 -1.93 -9.60 -13.24
CA ASN A 158 -3.35 -9.51 -13.54
C ASN A 158 -3.67 -8.32 -14.46
N PHE A 159 -3.04 -7.16 -14.22
CA PHE A 159 -3.21 -5.95 -15.02
C PHE A 159 -2.74 -6.11 -16.47
N THR A 160 -1.57 -6.72 -16.64
CA THR A 160 -0.92 -6.87 -17.95
C THR A 160 -1.45 -8.08 -18.73
N GLY A 161 -2.04 -9.06 -18.05
CA GLY A 161 -2.47 -10.33 -18.63
C GLY A 161 -1.31 -11.31 -18.84
N THR A 162 -0.11 -11.02 -18.34
CA THR A 162 1.00 -11.99 -18.33
C THR A 162 0.77 -12.99 -17.20
N ARG A 163 0.62 -14.28 -17.50
CA ARG A 163 0.77 -15.31 -16.46
C ARG A 163 2.24 -15.33 -16.04
N GLY A 164 2.51 -15.31 -14.74
CA GLY A 164 3.86 -15.55 -14.22
C GLY A 164 4.38 -16.85 -14.82
N SER A 165 5.49 -16.74 -15.56
CA SER A 165 6.25 -17.87 -16.10
C SER A 165 6.83 -18.72 -14.97
#